data_AF-A0A1W9VED3-F1
#
_entry.id   AF-A0A1W9VED3-F1
#
_cell.length_a   1.000
_cell.length_b   1.000
_cell.length_c   1.000
_cell.angle_alpha   90.00
_cell.angle_beta   90.00
_cell.angle_gamma   90.00
#
_symmetry.space_group_name_H-M   'P 1'
#
loop_
_entity.id
_entity.type
_entity.pdbx_description
1 polymer ?
#
loop_
_entity_poly.entity_id
_entity_poly.type
_entity_poly.pdbx_seq_one_letter_code
_entity_poly.pdbx_strand_id
1 'polypeptide(L)' 'MVENLDRRIIRTRKLLQDALLKLILEQGYDAIRVQDITEEANLGRATFYIHYKRICSWLL' A
#
# COMPACT_ATOMS: atom_id res chain seq x y z
N MET A 1 17.31 19.32 -6.73
CA MET A 1 15.92 19.50 -6.28
C MET A 1 15.18 18.16 -6.24
N VAL A 2 15.52 17.26 -5.30
CA VAL A 2 14.91 15.91 -5.20
C VAL A 2 14.55 15.61 -3.74
N GLU A 3 13.79 16.50 -3.10
CA GLU A 3 13.37 16.31 -1.70
C GLU A 3 11.84 16.13 -1.59
N ASN A 4 11.09 16.72 -2.52
CA ASN A 4 9.62 16.62 -2.55
C ASN A 4 9.11 15.26 -3.05
N LEU A 5 9.80 14.64 -4.01
CA LEU A 5 9.40 13.33 -4.53
C LEU A 5 9.55 12.26 -3.46
N ASP A 6 10.63 12.33 -2.67
CA ASP A 6 10.90 11.39 -1.58
C ASP A 6 9.80 11.46 -0.51
N ARG A 7 9.44 12.67 -0.07
CA ARG A 7 8.32 12.85 0.89
C ARG A 7 6.98 12.30 0.38
N ARG A 8 6.68 12.46 -0.92
CA ARG A 8 5.46 11.89 -1.53
C ARG A 8 5.53 10.37 -1.56
N ILE A 9 6.66 9.79 -1.92
CA ILE A 9 6.87 8.34 -1.93
C ILE A 9 6.71 7.77 -0.51
N ILE A 10 7.33 8.39 0.49
CA ILE A 10 7.23 7.99 1.90
C ILE A 10 5.78 8.05 2.37
N ARG A 11 5.07 9.14 2.08
CA ARG A 11 3.65 9.28 2.45
C ARG A 11 2.79 8.21 1.81
N THR A 12 2.93 7.96 0.51
CA THR A 12 2.17 6.93 -0.20
C THR A 12 2.46 5.54 0.34
N ARG A 13 3.73 5.22 0.62
CA ARG A 13 4.11 3.94 1.23
C ARG A 13 3.49 3.75 2.61
N LYS A 14 3.47 4.80 3.43
CA LYS A 14 2.85 4.77 4.76
C LYS A 14 1.34 4.53 4.68
N LEU A 15 0.62 5.27 3.83
CA LEU A 15 -0.83 5.08 3.62
C LEU A 15 -1.16 3.64 3.20
N LEU A 16 -0.37 3.10 2.27
CA LEU A 16 -0.51 1.73 1.82
C LEU A 16 -0.25 0.74 2.97
N GLN A 17 0.82 0.91 3.75
CA GLN A 17 1.13 0.03 4.89
C GLN A 17 0.06 0.07 5.99
N ASP A 18 -0.41 1.26 6.35
CA ASP A 18 -1.46 1.46 7.35
C ASP A 18 -2.75 0.75 6.92
N ALA A 19 -3.13 0.88 5.63
CA ALA A 19 -4.28 0.19 5.05
C ALA A 19 -4.13 -1.34 5.08
N LEU A 20 -2.96 -1.87 4.71
CA LEU A 20 -2.70 -3.30 4.77
C LEU A 20 -2.81 -3.84 6.20
N LEU A 21 -2.16 -3.19 7.16
CA LEU A 21 -2.18 -3.62 8.56
C LEU A 21 -3.61 -3.66 9.11
N LYS A 22 -4.40 -2.64 8.81
CA LYS A 22 -5.82 -2.61 9.18
C LYS A 22 -6.58 -3.82 8.60
N LEU A 23 -6.43 -4.08 7.30
CA LEU A 23 -7.11 -5.20 6.64
C LEU A 23 -6.64 -6.57 7.17
N ILE A 24 -5.35 -6.71 7.53
CA ILE A 24 -4.84 -7.94 8.16
C ILE A 24 -5.53 -8.19 9.50
N LEU A 25 -5.72 -7.14 10.30
CA LEU A 25 -6.37 -7.24 11.60
C LEU A 25 -7.88 -7.54 11.47
N GLU A 26 -8.54 -7.06 10.41
CA GLU A 26 -9.99 -7.21 10.22
C GLU A 26 -10.39 -8.56 9.60
N GLN A 27 -9.69 -9.03 8.57
CA GLN A 27 -10.10 -10.19 7.78
C GLN A 27 -9.01 -11.25 7.57
N GLY A 28 -7.80 -11.02 8.08
CA GLY A 28 -6.66 -11.92 7.90
C GLY A 28 -5.97 -11.78 6.54
N TYR A 29 -4.70 -12.15 6.48
CA TYR A 29 -3.83 -11.89 5.32
C TYR A 29 -4.33 -12.53 4.01
N ASP A 30 -4.77 -13.78 4.06
CA ASP A 30 -5.12 -14.57 2.86
C ASP A 30 -6.35 -14.03 2.11
N ALA A 31 -7.20 -13.26 2.80
CA ALA A 31 -8.41 -12.69 2.21
C ALA A 31 -8.16 -11.35 1.49
N ILE A 32 -7.01 -10.72 1.71
CA ILE A 32 -6.73 -9.35 1.24
C ILE A 32 -6.34 -9.32 -0.23
N ARG A 33 -6.99 -8.45 -0.99
CA ARG A 33 -6.66 -8.15 -2.38
C ARG A 33 -6.03 -6.77 -2.51
N VAL A 34 -5.32 -6.55 -3.63
CA VAL A 34 -4.75 -5.24 -3.96
C VAL A 34 -5.84 -4.17 -4.02
N GLN A 35 -7.04 -4.54 -4.47
CA GLN A 35 -8.19 -3.64 -4.51
C GLN A 35 -8.54 -3.10 -3.13
N ASP A 36 -8.71 -3.98 -2.15
CA ASP A 36 -9.09 -3.63 -0.79
C ASP A 36 -8.08 -2.66 -0.17
N ILE A 37 -6.78 -2.93 -0.37
CA ILE A 37 -5.68 -2.06 0.10
C ILE A 37 -5.76 -0.68 -0.57
N THR A 38 -5.97 -0.65 -1.88
CA THR A 38 -6.02 0.62 -2.63
C THR A 38 -7.26 1.45 -2.30
N GLU A 39 -8.39 0.80 -2.05
CA GLU A 39 -9.64 1.46 -1.63
C GLU A 39 -9.49 2.02 -0.22
N GLU A 40 -8.98 1.24 0.74
CA GLU A 40 -8.72 1.69 2.11
C GLU A 40 -7.68 2.83 2.16
N ALA A 41 -6.63 2.75 1.36
CA ALA A 41 -5.61 3.81 1.29
C ALA A 41 -6.04 5.05 0.48
N ASN A 42 -7.21 5.01 -0.17
CA ASN A 42 -7.70 6.02 -1.12
C ASN A 42 -6.68 6.35 -2.23
N LEU A 43 -6.16 5.31 -2.88
CA LEU A 43 -5.15 5.39 -3.93
C LEU A 43 -5.55 4.55 -5.15
N GLY A 44 -5.00 4.90 -6.32
CA GLY A 44 -5.18 4.08 -7.52
C GLY A 44 -4.32 2.82 -7.52
N ARG A 45 -4.80 1.75 -8.17
CA ARG A 45 -4.02 0.52 -8.42
C ARG A 45 -2.69 0.79 -9.13
N ALA A 46 -2.67 1.74 -10.07
CA ALA A 46 -1.42 2.15 -10.74
C ALA A 46 -0.38 2.67 -9.74
N THR A 47 -0.80 3.47 -8.75
CA THR A 47 0.06 3.96 -7.67
C THR A 47 0.60 2.80 -6.82
N PHE A 48 -0.24 1.81 -6.50
CA PHE A 48 0.22 0.62 -5.79
C PHE A 48 1.34 -0.10 -6.56
N TYR A 49 1.16 -0.33 -7.86
CA TYR A 49 2.15 -1.06 -8.68
C TYR A 49 3.45 -0.30 -8.92
N ILE A 50 3.47 1.03 -8.78
CA ILE A 50 4.72 1.82 -8.76
C ILE A 50 5.55 1.50 -7.51
N HIS A 51 4.91 1.20 -6.39
CA HIS A 51 5.59 0.95 -5.12
C HIS A 51 5.82 -0.55 -4.84
N TYR A 52 4.92 -1.43 -5.29
CA TYR A 52 4.92 -2.85 -4.96
C TYR A 52 4.49 -3.71 -6.16
N LYS A 53 5.27 -4.74 -6.48
CA LYS A 53 4.94 -5.66 -7.59
C LYS A 53 3.83 -6.65 -7.23
N ARG A 54 3.76 -7.09 -5.97
CA ARG A 54 2.79 -8.06 -5.43
C ARG A 54 2.62 -7.82 -3.92
N ILE A 55 1.48 -8.21 -3.35
CA ILE A 55 1.23 -8.17 -1.89
C ILE A 55 2.30 -8.95 -1.11
N CYS A 56 2.74 -10.11 -1.63
CA CYS A 56 3.76 -10.95 -0.99
C CYS A 56 5.16 -10.28 -0.94
N SER A 57 5.46 -9.36 -1.86
CA SER A 57 6.71 -8.58 -1.84
C SER A 57 6.78 -7.58 -0.68
N TRP A 58 5.72 -7.45 0.10
CA TRP A 58 5.57 -6.40 1.10
C TRP A 58 5.86 -6.86 2.53
N LEU A 59 5.97 -8.17 2.72
CA LEU A 59 6.28 -8.84 4.00
C LEU A 59 7.71 -9.42 4.04
N LEU A 60 8.53 -9.17 3.01
CA LEU A 60 9.93 -9.62 2.89
C LEU A 60 10.84 -8.44 2.51
#